data_AF-A0A1F8Q0C8-F1
#
_entry.id   AF-A0A1F8Q0C8-F1
#
_cell.length_a   1.000
_cell.length_b   1.000
_cell.length_c   1.000
_cell.angle_alpha   90.00
_cell.angle_beta   90.00
_cell.angle_gamma   90.00
#
_symmetry.space_group_name_H-M   'P 1'
#
loop_
_entity.id
_entity.type
_entity.pdbx_description
1 polymer ?
#
loop_
_entity_poly.entity_id
_entity_poly.type
_entity_poly.pdbx_seq_one_letter_code
_entity_poly.pdbx_strand_id
1 'polypeptide(L)' 'MVAITIELPKDRIRRLKEYAEKFGVPMEELVRATVEDMLSQPEERFLKTVQYVLKKNADLYKRLAA' A
#
# COMPACT_ATOMS: atom_id res chain seq x y z
N MET A 1 22.45 -5.36 1.81
CA MET A 1 21.62 -4.80 0.71
C MET A 1 21.72 -5.75 -0.46
N VAL A 2 20.60 -6.12 -1.08
CA VAL A 2 20.56 -6.98 -2.27
C VAL A 2 20.01 -6.15 -3.43
N ALA A 3 20.64 -6.22 -4.59
CA ALA A 3 20.17 -5.55 -5.79
C ALA A 3 19.38 -6.54 -6.65
N ILE A 4 18.25 -6.08 -7.19
CA ILE A 4 17.39 -6.86 -8.09
C ILE A 4 17.26 -6.06 -9.38
N THR A 5 17.56 -6.70 -10.52
CA THR A 5 17.32 -6.12 -11.84
C THR A 5 15.93 -6.52 -12.31
N ILE A 6 15.10 -5.55 -12.67
CA ILE A 6 13.72 -5.76 -13.11
C ILE A 6 13.59 -5.21 -14.52
N GLU A 7 13.18 -6.06 -15.46
CA GLU A 7 12.82 -5.61 -16.80
C GLU A 7 11.39 -5.07 -16.80
N LEU A 8 11.23 -3.83 -17.23
CA LEU A 8 9.93 -3.17 -17.35
C LEU A 8 9.70 -2.70 -18.78
N PRO A 9 8.45 -2.74 -19.28
CA PRO A 9 8.12 -2.14 -20.56
C PRO A 9 8.49 -0.65 -20.58
N LYS A 10 9.00 -0.15 -21.73
CA LYS A 10 9.47 1.23 -21.89
C LYS A 10 8.41 2.26 -21.47
N ASP A 11 7.13 2.00 -21.74
CA ASP A 11 6.03 2.88 -21.33
C ASP A 11 5.88 2.99 -19.81
N ARG A 12 6.16 1.91 -19.08
CA ARG A 12 6.10 1.88 -17.60
C ARG A 12 7.28 2.63 -17.01
N ILE A 13 8.48 2.48 -17.58
CA ILE A 13 9.67 3.25 -17.17
C ILE A 13 9.44 4.74 -17.38
N ARG A 14 8.86 5.13 -18.52
CA ARG A 14 8.53 6.53 -18.81
C ARG A 14 7.56 7.11 -17.78
N ARG A 15 6.46 6.41 -17.48
CA ARG A 15 5.51 6.86 -16.46
C ARG A 15 6.15 6.96 -15.08
N LEU A 16 6.98 5.99 -14.71
CA LEU A 16 7.68 6.00 -13.43
C LEU A 16 8.61 7.21 -13.31
N LYS A 17 9.28 7.59 -14.41
CA LYS A 17 10.11 8.79 -14.48
C LYS A 17 9.27 10.05 -14.28
N GLU A 18 8.13 10.14 -14.95
CA GLU A 18 7.20 11.27 -14.79
C GLU A 18 6.68 11.38 -13.35
N TYR A 19 6.43 10.26 -12.67
CA TYR A 19 6.07 10.27 -11.24
C TYR A 19 7.24 10.71 -10.36
N ALA A 20 8.43 10.18 -10.57
CA ALA A 20 9.63 10.53 -9.83
C ALA A 20 9.94 12.04 -9.94
N GLU A 21 9.83 12.60 -11.15
CA GLU A 21 9.98 14.03 -11.41
C GLU A 21 8.91 14.88 -10.68
N LYS A 22 7.65 14.43 -10.67
CA LYS A 22 6.57 15.13 -9.94
C LYS A 22 6.80 15.17 -8.43
N PHE A 23 7.34 14.09 -7.86
CA PHE A 23 7.64 14.01 -6.43
C PHE A 23 9.01 14.58 -6.08
N GLY A 24 9.83 14.96 -7.07
CA GLY A 24 11.18 15.50 -6.86
C GLY A 24 12.17 14.48 -6.29
N VAL A 25 11.92 13.19 -6.50
CA VAL A 25 12.74 12.09 -5.95
C VAL A 25 13.35 11.24 -7.08
N PRO A 26 14.49 10.57 -6.85
CA PRO A 26 15.01 9.58 -7.80
C PRO A 26 14.03 8.43 -8.04
N MET A 27 14.05 7.87 -9.25
CA MET A 27 13.20 6.75 -9.63
C MET A 27 13.42 5.53 -8.73
N GLU A 28 14.67 5.24 -8.40
CA GLU A 28 15.08 4.13 -7.55
C GLU A 28 14.52 4.26 -6.14
N GLU A 29 14.48 5.49 -5.62
CA GLU A 29 13.97 5.78 -4.29
C GLU A 29 12.45 5.70 -4.26
N LEU A 30 11.77 6.17 -5.30
CA LEU A 30 10.33 6.00 -5.47
C LEU A 30 9.95 4.51 -5.49
N VAL A 31 10.70 3.68 -6.23
CA VAL A 31 10.46 2.23 -6.29
C VAL A 31 10.72 1.57 -4.95
N ARG A 32 11.84 1.91 -4.29
CA ARG A 32 12.17 1.39 -2.96
C ARG A 32 11.05 1.70 -1.97
N ALA A 33 10.66 2.97 -1.85
CA ALA A 33 9.60 3.40 -0.95
C ALA A 33 8.26 2.72 -1.25
N THR A 34 7.94 2.51 -2.54
CA THR A 34 6.71 1.81 -2.93
C THR A 34 6.75 0.32 -2.54
N VAL A 35 7.90 -0.34 -2.71
CA VAL A 35 8.06 -1.75 -2.29
C VAL A 35 8.02 -1.87 -0.78
N GLU A 36 8.67 -0.95 -0.05
CA GLU A 36 8.63 -0.91 1.41
C GLU A 36 7.22 -0.59 1.93
N ASP A 37 6.49 0.32 1.30
CA ASP A 37 5.09 0.62 1.61
C ASP A 37 4.21 -0.62 1.36
N MET A 38 4.37 -1.27 0.20
CA MET A 38 3.65 -2.51 -0.12
C MET A 38 3.94 -3.64 0.88
N LEU A 39 5.18 -3.80 1.31
CA LEU A 39 5.58 -4.80 2.30
C LEU A 39 5.20 -4.42 3.74
N SER A 40 5.03 -3.13 4.02
CA SER A 40 4.63 -2.60 5.32
C SER A 40 3.13 -2.38 5.45
N GLN A 41 2.35 -2.57 4.37
CA GLN A 41 0.89 -2.64 4.46
C GLN A 41 0.53 -3.64 5.56
N PRO A 42 -0.29 -3.24 6.54
CA PRO A 42 -0.57 -4.08 7.68
C PRO A 42 -1.24 -5.35 7.15
N GLU A 43 -0.58 -6.49 7.38
CA GLU A 43 -1.00 -7.84 6.97
C GLU A 43 -2.52 -7.93 6.94
N GLU A 44 -3.11 -8.60 5.96
CA GLU A 44 -4.56 -8.87 5.89
C GLU A 44 -5.23 -9.19 7.25
N ARG A 45 -4.48 -9.72 8.23
CA ARG A 45 -4.87 -9.86 9.64
C ARG A 45 -5.34 -8.57 10.31
N PHE A 46 -4.70 -7.43 10.11
CA PHE A 46 -5.13 -6.14 10.64
C PHE A 46 -6.45 -5.70 10.00
N LEU A 47 -6.56 -5.79 8.67
CA LEU A 47 -7.81 -5.50 7.96
C LEU A 47 -8.95 -6.44 8.41
N LYS A 48 -8.67 -7.74 8.61
CA LYS A 48 -9.62 -8.72 9.15
C LYS A 48 -10.04 -8.37 10.59
N THR A 49 -9.10 -7.90 11.42
CA THR A 49 -9.38 -7.49 12.81
C THR A 49 -10.22 -6.21 12.87
N VAL A 50 -9.93 -5.22 12.03
CA VAL A 50 -10.73 -4.00 11.92
C VAL A 50 -12.15 -4.34 11.44
N GLN A 51 -12.31 -5.20 10.44
CA GLN A 51 -13.63 -5.68 10.01
C GLN A 51 -14.37 -6.43 11.12
N TYR A 52 -13.68 -7.24 11.91
CA TYR A 52 -14.28 -7.95 13.05
C TYR A 52 -14.77 -7.01 14.15
N VAL A 53 -13.97 -5.99 14.51
CA VAL A 53 -14.34 -4.98 15.51
C VAL A 53 -15.51 -4.12 15.02
N LEU A 54 -15.49 -3.68 13.75
CA LEU A 54 -16.59 -2.92 13.16
C LEU A 54 -17.88 -3.74 13.12
N LYS A 55 -17.81 -5.03 12.77
CA LYS A 55 -18.97 -5.94 12.78
C LYS A 55 -19.54 -6.12 14.20
N LYS A 56 -18.67 -6.34 15.19
CA LYS A 56 -19.09 -6.45 16.61
C LYS A 56 -19.76 -5.17 17.12
N ASN A 57 -19.23 -4.01 16.77
CA ASN A 57 -19.80 -2.74 17.18
C ASN A 57 -21.14 -2.47 16.48
N ALA A 58 -21.27 -2.80 15.19
CA ALA A 58 -22.54 -2.70 14.48
C ALA A 58 -23.64 -3.58 15.11
N ASP A 59 -23.30 -4.79 15.56
CA ASP A 59 -24.23 -5.68 16.27
C ASP A 59 -24.61 -5.15 17.67
N LEU A 60 -23.68 -4.46 18.35
CA LEU A 60 -23.95 -3.77 19.62
C LEU A 60 -24.87 -2.55 19.43
N TYR A 61 -24.63 -1.71 18.42
CA TYR A 61 -25.48 -0.58 18.11
C TYR A 61 -26.90 -1.00 17.69
N LYS A 62 -27.04 -2.12 16.96
CA LYS A 62 -28.36 -2.69 16.63
C LYS A 62 -29.15 -3.13 17.87
N ARG A 63 -28.48 -3.57 18.93
CA ARG A 63 -29.12 -4.02 20.18
C ARG A 63 -29.46 -2.87 21.13
N LEU A 64 -28.75 -1.75 21.03
CA LEU A 64 -28.99 -0.55 21.83
C LEU A 64 -30.05 0.38 21.25
N ALA A 65 -30.43 0.19 19.99
CA ALA A 65 -31.51 0.93 19.32
C ALA A 65 -32.89 0.23 19.40
N ALA A 66 -33.01 -0.80 20.25
CA ALA A 66 -34.25 -1.52 20.53
C ALA A 66 -34.80 -1.17 21.92
#